data_AF-A0A6S7I1Z1-F1
#
_entry.id   AF-A0A6S7I1Z1-F1
#
_cell.length_a   1.000
_cell.length_b   1.000
_cell.length_c   1.000
_cell.angle_alpha   90.00
_cell.angle_beta   90.00
_cell.angle_gamma   90.00
#
_symmetry.space_group_name_H-M   'P 1'
#
loop_
_entity.id
_entity.type
_entity.pdbx_description
1 polymer ?
#
loop_
_entity_poly.entity_id
_entity_poly.type
_entity_poly.pdbx_seq_one_letter_code
_entity_poly.pdbx_strand_id
1 'polypeptide(L)'
;MAAVLKVKIQADAFMVCLAHALSTDREEVMGLLIGEVDEFNVSHVFTVFMLRRSDKRKDRVEISPEQLSYASTQAEISFLCY
;
A
#
# COMPACT_ATOMS: atom_id res chain seq x y z
N MET A 1 10.47 -0.30 -18.84
CA MET A 1 9.60 0.27 -17.79
C MET A 1 9.51 1.76 -18.02
N ALA A 2 8.32 2.26 -18.38
CA ALA A 2 8.09 3.70 -18.50
C ALA A 2 7.95 4.32 -17.09
N ALA A 3 8.39 5.56 -16.92
CA ALA A 3 8.29 6.26 -15.64
C ALA A 3 6.83 6.67 -15.37
N VAL A 4 6.39 6.54 -14.11
CA VAL A 4 5.08 7.05 -13.68
C VAL A 4 5.09 8.58 -13.73
N LEU A 5 4.10 9.17 -14.40
CA LEU A 5 3.98 10.63 -14.54
C LEU A 5 3.22 11.27 -13.38
N LYS A 6 2.20 10.57 -12.86
CA LYS A 6 1.32 11.09 -11.81
C LYS A 6 0.76 9.94 -10.97
N VAL A 7 0.52 10.21 -9.69
CA VAL A 7 -0.22 9.32 -8.79
C VAL A 7 -1.52 10.00 -8.39
N LYS A 8 -2.63 9.28 -8.53
CA LYS A 8 -3.97 9.67 -8.06
C LYS A 8 -4.36 8.70 -6.95
N ILE A 9 -4.64 9.23 -5.78
CA ILE A 9 -5.06 8.44 -4.62
C ILE A 9 -6.53 8.75 -4.36
N GLN A 10 -7.36 7.72 -4.24
CA GLN A 10 -8.76 7.87 -3.89
C GLN A 10 -8.90 8.38 -2.45
N ALA A 11 -9.93 9.20 -2.18
CA ALA A 11 -10.07 9.88 -0.90
C ALA A 11 -10.23 8.92 0.30
N ASP A 12 -10.90 7.79 0.09
CA ASP A 12 -11.03 6.71 1.06
C ASP A 12 -9.68 6.04 1.37
N ALA A 13 -8.89 5.69 0.36
CA ALA A 13 -7.53 5.16 0.51
C ALA A 13 -6.64 6.15 1.28
N PHE A 14 -6.75 7.45 0.98
CA PHE A 14 -6.02 8.48 1.69
C PHE A 14 -6.42 8.55 3.18
N MET A 15 -7.71 8.50 3.49
CA MET A 15 -8.20 8.52 4.87
C MET A 15 -7.73 7.30 5.67
N VAL A 16 -7.71 6.11 5.05
CA VAL A 16 -7.19 4.89 5.68
C VAL A 16 -5.68 5.01 5.94
N CYS A 17 -4.91 5.50 4.96
CA CYS A 17 -3.49 5.79 5.13
C CYS A 17 -3.24 6.74 6.31
N LEU A 18 -4.00 7.83 6.39
CA LEU A 18 -3.84 8.84 7.44
C LEU A 18 -4.19 8.26 8.82
N ALA A 19 -5.29 7.52 8.93
CA ALA A 19 -5.69 6.87 10.18
C ALA A 19 -4.63 5.86 10.65
N HIS A 20 -4.06 5.08 9.72
CA HIS A 20 -2.98 4.14 10.01
C HIS A 20 -1.71 4.86 10.48
N ALA A 21 -1.32 5.94 9.80
CA ALA A 21 -0.16 6.76 10.18
C ALA A 21 -0.29 7.37 11.58
N LEU A 22 -1.50 7.74 11.98
CA LEU A 22 -1.79 8.34 13.30
C LEU A 22 -2.12 7.32 14.39
N SER A 23 -2.15 6.03 14.06
CA SER A 23 -2.53 4.97 15.01
C SER A 23 -1.52 4.78 16.15
N THR A 24 -0.25 5.15 15.92
CA THR A 24 0.83 5.03 16.91
C THR A 24 1.91 6.07 16.64
N ASP A 25 2.41 6.70 17.69
CA ASP A 25 3.56 7.60 17.67
C ASP A 25 4.87 6.88 18.09
N ARG A 26 4.77 5.62 18.52
CA ARG A 26 5.88 4.87 19.12
C ARG A 26 6.74 4.11 18.12
N GLU A 27 6.16 3.73 17.00
CA GLU A 27 6.83 2.93 15.97
C GLU A 27 6.38 3.35 14.59
N GLU A 28 7.26 3.22 13.60
CA GLU A 28 6.92 3.48 12.21
C GLU A 28 5.92 2.42 11.73
N VAL A 29 4.84 2.88 11.11
CA VAL A 29 3.85 2.02 10.46
C VAL A 29 4.19 1.82 8.98
N MET A 30 3.74 0.71 8.41
CA MET A 30 3.96 0.39 7.01
C MET A 30 2.71 -0.20 6.36
N GLY A 31 2.66 -0.17 5.04
CA GLY A 31 1.58 -0.73 4.25
C GLY A 31 1.91 -0.77 2.77
N LEU A 32 1.06 -1.42 2.00
CA LEU A 32 1.10 -1.50 0.55
C LEU A 32 -0.08 -0.76 -0.06
N LEU A 33 0.16 -0.08 -1.17
CA LEU A 33 -0.89 0.55 -1.96
C LEU A 33 -1.32 -0.41 -3.06
N ILE A 34 -2.63 -0.59 -3.23
CA ILE A 34 -3.21 -1.43 -4.27
C ILE A 34 -3.93 -0.53 -5.26
N GLY A 35 -3.63 -0.75 -6.53
CA GLY A 35 -4.02 0.14 -7.60
C GLY A 35 -3.61 -0.39 -8.97
N GLU A 36 -3.96 0.38 -10.00
CA GLU A 36 -3.60 0.10 -11.38
C GLU A 36 -2.80 1.25 -11.98
N VAL A 37 -2.12 0.99 -13.10
CA VAL A 37 -1.41 2.01 -13.87
C VAL A 37 -2.06 2.08 -15.25
N ASP A 38 -2.55 3.27 -15.58
CA ASP A 38 -3.21 3.56 -16.86
C ASP A 38 -2.21 3.67 -18.02
N GLU A 39 -2.69 3.62 -19.26
CA GLU A 39 -1.91 3.72 -20.50
C GLU A 39 -1.09 5.02 -20.58
N PHE A 40 -1.55 6.08 -19.90
CA PHE A 40 -0.85 7.37 -19.78
C PHE A 40 0.20 7.41 -18.66
N ASN A 41 0.63 6.27 -18.10
CA ASN A 41 1.55 6.18 -16.96
C ASN A 41 1.06 6.93 -15.72
N VAL A 42 -0.26 6.93 -15.48
CA VAL A 42 -0.86 7.47 -14.26
C VAL A 42 -1.19 6.32 -13.34
N SER A 43 -0.68 6.33 -12.11
CA SER A 43 -1.01 5.33 -11.10
C SER A 43 -2.27 5.74 -10.35
N HIS A 44 -3.26 4.87 -10.34
CA HIS A 44 -4.53 5.02 -9.65
C HIS A 44 -4.54 4.10 -8.44
N VAL A 45 -4.63 4.66 -7.24
CA VAL A 45 -4.62 3.91 -5.97
C VAL A 45 -6.03 3.87 -5.40
N PHE A 46 -6.56 2.66 -5.23
CA PHE A 46 -7.93 2.40 -4.76
C PHE A 46 -7.99 2.03 -3.29
N THR A 47 -7.01 1.27 -2.79
CA THR A 47 -7.05 0.76 -1.42
C THR A 47 -5.65 0.56 -0.84
N VAL A 48 -5.58 0.34 0.47
CA VAL A 48 -4.37 0.27 1.26
C VAL A 48 -4.39 -1.01 2.09
N PHE A 49 -3.31 -1.77 2.01
CA PHE A 49 -3.11 -2.98 2.80
C PHE A 49 -2.12 -2.69 3.93
N MET A 50 -2.63 -2.63 5.17
CA MET A 50 -1.81 -2.36 6.34
C MET A 50 -0.93 -3.57 6.67
N LEU A 51 0.38 -3.38 6.69
CA LEU A 51 1.34 -4.43 7.03
C LEU A 51 1.85 -4.26 8.45
N ARG A 52 1.99 -5.37 9.16
CA ARG A 52 2.69 -5.39 10.46
C ARG A 52 4.17 -5.65 10.22
N ARG A 53 5.02 -4.79 10.80
CA ARG A 53 6.48 -4.96 10.75
C ARG A 53 6.90 -6.25 11.43
N SER A 54 7.65 -7.08 10.71
CA SER A 54 8.30 -8.28 11.23
C SER A 54 9.60 -7.93 11.98
N ASP A 55 10.31 -6.90 11.52
CA ASP A 55 11.56 -6.39 12.10
C ASP A 55 11.36 -4.93 12.55
N LYS A 56 11.65 -4.64 13.83
CA LYS A 56 11.47 -3.34 14.47
C LYS A 56 12.77 -2.52 14.56
N ARG A 57 13.82 -2.94 13.85
CA ARG A 57 15.06 -2.16 13.76
C ARG A 57 14.82 -0.82 13.07
N LYS A 58 15.38 0.24 13.65
CA LYS A 58 15.28 1.60 13.11
C LYS A 58 15.84 1.65 11.68
N ASP A 59 15.17 2.36 10.79
CA ASP A 59 15.55 2.59 9.38
C ASP A 59 15.56 1.35 8.45
N ARG A 60 15.07 0.19 8.92
CA ARG A 60 14.94 -1.03 8.11
C ARG A 60 13.48 -1.44 7.96
N VAL A 61 12.82 -0.91 6.93
CA VAL A 61 11.47 -1.32 6.52
C VAL A 61 11.59 -2.22 5.29
N GLU A 62 11.73 -3.52 5.53
CA GLU A 62 11.75 -4.53 4.47
C GLU A 62 10.40 -5.26 4.42
N ILE A 63 9.94 -5.54 3.21
CA ILE A 63 8.76 -6.36 2.95
C ILE A 63 9.27 -7.73 2.53
N SER A 64 8.88 -8.78 3.25
CA SER A 64 9.28 -10.13 2.89
C SER A 64 8.56 -10.60 1.61
N PRO A 65 9.15 -11.50 0.81
CA PRO A 65 8.49 -12.02 -0.39
C PRO A 65 7.17 -12.74 -0.05
N GLU A 66 7.06 -13.34 1.13
CA GLU A 66 5.81 -13.95 1.61
C GLU A 66 4.73 -12.89 1.87
N GLN A 67 5.10 -11.73 2.43
CA GLN A 67 4.18 -10.61 2.62
C GLN A 67 3.70 -10.02 1.30
N LEU A 68 4.59 -9.94 0.30
CA LEU A 68 4.23 -9.53 -1.06
C LEU A 68 3.27 -10.53 -1.71
N SER A 69 3.57 -11.82 -1.62
CA SER A 69 2.71 -12.89 -2.14
C SER A 69 1.31 -12.84 -1.51
N TYR A 70 1.25 -12.72 -0.18
CA TYR A 70 -0.01 -12.59 0.54
C TYR A 70 -0.79 -11.33 0.13
N ALA A 71 -0.12 -10.19 0.03
CA ALA A 71 -0.75 -8.95 -0.41
C ALA A 71 -1.28 -9.04 -1.85
N SER A 72 -0.58 -9.75 -2.74
CA SER A 72 -1.06 -10.02 -4.11
C SER A 72 -2.35 -10.82 -4.10
N THR A 73 -2.43 -11.89 -3.31
CA THR A 73 -3.67 -12.67 -3.15
C THR A 73 -4.80 -11.82 -2.57
N GLN A 74 -4.50 -10.95 -1.61
CA GLN A 74 -5.51 -10.04 -1.06
C GLN A 74 -5.97 -8.99 -2.07
N ALA A 75 -5.08 -8.50 -2.93
CA ALA A 75 -5.43 -7.59 -4.02
C ALA A 75 -6.40 -8.23 -5.00
N GLU A 76 -6.18 -9.50 -5.38
CA GLU A 76 -7.10 -10.26 -6.24
C GLU A 76 -8.49 -10.39 -5.61
N ILE A 77 -8.57 -10.71 -4.31
CA ILE A 77 -9.85 -10.84 -3.60
C ILE A 77 -10.56 -9.48 -3.49
N SER A 78 -9.82 -8.41 -3.15
CA SER A 78 -10.40 -7.08 -3.00
C SER A 78 -10.91 -6.53 -4.33
N PHE A 79 -10.26 -6.87 -5.45
CA PHE A 79 -10.70 -6.48 -6.79
C PHE A 79 -11.99 -7.18 -7.22
N LEU A 80 -12.26 -8.39 -6.72
CA LEU A 80 -13.52 -9.11 -6.97
C LEU A 80 -14.71 -8.57 -6.16
N CYS A 81 -14.46 -7.76 -5.14
CA CYS A 81 -15.48 -7.23 -4.23
C CYS A 81 -15.85 -5.76 -4.52
N TYR A 82 -15.15 -5.11 -5.45
CA TYR A 82 -15.39 -3.75 -5.94
C TYR A 82 -16.00 -3.79 -7.35
#